data_AF-A0A7X8Z9R9-F1
#
_entry.id   AF-A0A7X8Z9R9-F1
#
_cell.length_a   1.000
_cell.length_b   1.000
_cell.length_c   1.000
_cell.angle_alpha   90.00
_cell.angle_beta   90.00
_cell.angle_gamma   90.00
#
_symmetry.space_group_name_H-M   'P 1'
#
loop_
_entity.id
_entity.type
_entity.pdbx_description
1 polymer ?
#
loop_
_entity_poly.entity_id
_entity_poly.type
_entity_poly.pdbx_seq_one_letter_code
_entity_poly.pdbx_strand_id
1 'polypeptide(L)'
;MYQNTNTQIPNLPILGPKSFRDILGYIYKSIVNEATAAEFYGELLRQAPDALHREFIQHARQDELEHLQAFTKLYRYYTGKMPQFTINPVQYSSYKAGILQALKDELEAAEFYRDVQLSTTDQLIKDTFYFAMVDELEHATQFSTLYHTL
;
A
#
# COMPACT_ATOMS: atom_id res chain seq x y z
N MET A 1 13.52 9.92 10.93
CA MET A 1 14.52 10.94 10.50
C MET A 1 13.95 11.60 9.27
N TYR A 2 13.45 12.84 9.37
CA TYR A 2 12.91 13.55 8.22
C TYR A 2 14.07 13.90 7.28
N GLN A 3 14.12 13.27 6.11
CA GLN A 3 15.02 13.71 5.05
C GLN A 3 14.53 15.06 4.55
N ASN A 4 15.44 16.04 4.48
CA ASN A 4 15.19 17.32 3.81
C ASN A 4 14.96 17.04 2.32
N THR A 5 13.71 16.89 1.91
CA THR A 5 13.35 16.89 0.48
C THR A 5 13.35 18.34 0.02
N ASN A 6 14.26 18.68 -0.88
CA ASN A 6 14.28 19.99 -1.54
C ASN A 6 13.11 20.08 -2.52
N THR A 7 11.90 20.32 -2.01
CA THR A 7 10.65 20.38 -2.75
C THR A 7 10.73 21.39 -3.89
N GLN A 8 10.62 20.94 -5.14
CA GLN A 8 10.92 21.74 -6.32
C GLN A 8 9.71 22.52 -6.87
N ILE A 9 9.09 23.40 -6.09
CA ILE A 9 7.96 24.24 -6.56
C ILE A 9 8.52 25.39 -7.44
N PRO A 10 7.99 25.65 -8.67
CA PRO A 10 6.75 25.14 -9.27
C PRO A 10 6.93 24.01 -10.32
N ASN A 11 8.05 23.30 -10.33
CA ASN A 11 8.34 22.27 -11.32
C ASN A 11 7.72 20.91 -10.94
N LEU A 12 7.32 20.15 -11.96
CA LEU A 12 6.89 18.76 -11.80
C LEU A 12 7.97 17.80 -12.31
N PRO A 13 8.17 16.66 -11.63
CA PRO A 13 7.46 16.23 -10.42
C PRO A 13 8.08 16.85 -9.14
N ILE A 14 7.26 17.05 -8.09
CA ILE A 14 7.60 17.89 -6.92
C ILE A 14 8.84 17.38 -6.15
N LEU A 15 9.03 16.07 -6.07
CA LEU A 15 10.18 15.43 -5.40
C LEU A 15 11.37 15.18 -6.35
N GLY A 16 11.29 15.70 -7.58
CA GLY A 16 12.26 15.45 -8.65
C GLY A 16 11.99 14.13 -9.37
N PRO A 17 12.33 14.03 -10.68
CA PRO A 17 12.01 12.86 -11.47
C PRO A 17 12.86 11.66 -11.06
N LYS A 18 12.20 10.51 -10.86
CA LYS A 18 12.87 9.21 -10.76
C LYS A 18 13.05 8.61 -12.14
N SER A 19 14.07 7.76 -12.30
CA SER A 19 14.25 7.06 -13.57
C SER A 19 13.09 6.09 -13.80
N PHE A 20 12.75 5.83 -15.06
CA PHE A 20 11.69 4.85 -15.37
C PHE A 20 12.01 3.46 -14.82
N ARG A 21 13.29 3.08 -14.73
CA ARG A 21 13.72 1.83 -14.08
C ARG A 21 13.34 1.81 -12.60
N ASP A 22 13.54 2.92 -11.88
CA ASP A 22 13.19 3.00 -10.46
C ASP A 22 11.67 2.92 -10.28
N ILE A 23 10.91 3.64 -11.11
CA ILE A 23 9.45 3.60 -11.09
C ILE A 23 8.92 2.18 -11.35
N LEU A 24 9.47 1.45 -12.33
CA LEU A 24 9.12 0.04 -12.55
C LEU A 24 9.44 -0.84 -11.34
N GLY A 25 10.55 -0.57 -10.65
CA GLY A 25 10.90 -1.22 -9.39
C GLY A 25 9.89 -0.92 -8.29
N TYR A 26 9.39 0.31 -8.22
CA TYR A 26 8.35 0.70 -7.27
C TYR A 26 7.01 0.04 -7.56
N ILE A 27 6.58 -0.03 -8.83
CA ILE A 27 5.36 -0.75 -9.21
C ILE A 27 5.47 -2.24 -8.83
N TYR A 28 6.61 -2.88 -9.10
CA TYR A 28 6.83 -4.27 -8.70
C TYR A 28 6.79 -4.43 -7.17
N LYS A 29 7.39 -3.49 -6.44
CA LYS A 29 7.33 -3.48 -4.97
C LYS A 29 5.89 -3.38 -4.46
N SER A 30 5.08 -2.48 -5.02
CA SER A 30 3.65 -2.36 -4.66
C SER A 30 2.91 -3.67 -4.84
N ILE A 31 3.13 -4.39 -5.96
CA ILE A 31 2.51 -5.71 -6.19
C ILE A 31 2.84 -6.70 -5.06
N VAL A 32 4.10 -6.74 -4.61
CA VAL A 32 4.50 -7.62 -3.51
C VAL A 32 3.88 -7.18 -2.20
N ASN A 33 3.83 -5.87 -1.95
CA ASN A 33 3.23 -5.29 -0.75
C ASN A 33 1.73 -5.61 -0.66
N GLU A 34 0.93 -5.31 -1.69
CA GLU A 34 -0.52 -5.52 -1.64
C GLU A 34 -0.88 -7.01 -1.52
N ALA A 35 -0.12 -7.86 -2.22
CA ALA A 35 -0.29 -9.31 -2.08
C ALA A 35 0.03 -9.80 -0.66
N THR A 36 1.02 -9.17 -0.01
CA THR A 36 1.39 -9.49 1.38
C THR A 36 0.33 -8.97 2.36
N ALA A 37 -0.18 -7.76 2.15
CA ALA A 37 -1.24 -7.14 2.96
C ALA A 37 -2.55 -7.93 2.86
N ALA A 38 -3.02 -8.26 1.65
CA ALA A 38 -4.23 -9.04 1.44
C ALA A 38 -4.20 -10.43 2.13
N GLU A 39 -3.04 -11.10 2.13
CA GLU A 39 -2.86 -12.37 2.84
C GLU A 39 -2.85 -12.14 4.37
N PHE A 40 -2.08 -11.16 4.83
CA PHE A 40 -1.98 -10.79 6.24
C PHE A 40 -3.35 -10.42 6.83
N TYR A 41 -4.14 -9.61 6.14
CA TYR A 41 -5.47 -9.22 6.59
C TYR A 41 -6.45 -10.39 6.54
N GLY A 42 -6.23 -11.36 5.65
CA GLY A 42 -6.92 -12.65 5.69
C GLY A 42 -6.72 -13.39 7.01
N GLU A 43 -5.50 -13.39 7.55
CA GLU A 43 -5.21 -13.99 8.86
C GLU A 43 -5.82 -13.22 10.03
N LEU A 44 -5.78 -11.89 9.98
CA LEU A 44 -6.41 -11.06 11.00
C LEU A 44 -7.94 -11.23 10.99
N LEU A 45 -8.55 -11.32 9.81
CA LEU A 45 -9.99 -11.51 9.65
C LEU A 45 -10.47 -12.81 10.31
N ARG A 46 -9.67 -13.90 10.22
CA ARG A 46 -9.94 -15.18 10.89
C ARG A 46 -9.94 -15.07 12.42
N GLN A 47 -9.24 -14.10 12.98
CA GLN A 47 -9.07 -13.89 14.42
C GLN A 47 -9.97 -12.76 14.97
N ALA A 48 -10.75 -12.10 14.11
CA ALA A 48 -11.53 -10.93 14.48
C ALA A 48 -12.57 -11.23 15.59
N PRO A 49 -12.52 -10.52 16.72
CA PRO A 49 -13.33 -10.84 17.91
C PRO A 49 -14.82 -10.52 17.74
N ASP A 50 -15.16 -9.53 16.92
CA ASP A 50 -16.53 -9.04 16.77
C ASP A 50 -16.83 -8.58 15.33
N ALA A 51 -18.04 -8.03 15.12
CA ALA A 51 -18.51 -7.63 13.80
C ALA A 51 -17.78 -6.40 13.26
N LEU A 52 -17.43 -5.43 14.10
CA LEU A 52 -16.72 -4.21 13.69
C LEU A 52 -15.33 -4.56 13.17
N HIS A 53 -14.60 -5.41 13.89
CA HIS A 53 -13.31 -5.90 13.45
C HIS A 53 -13.40 -6.67 12.12
N ARG A 54 -14.42 -7.53 11.97
CA ARG A 54 -14.62 -8.26 10.71
C ARG A 54 -14.89 -7.32 9.54
N GLU A 55 -15.77 -6.33 9.73
CA GLU A 55 -16.14 -5.37 8.71
C GLU A 55 -14.92 -4.59 8.20
N PHE A 56 -14.17 -3.94 9.10
CA PHE A 56 -13.03 -3.10 8.72
C PHE A 56 -11.90 -3.91 8.09
N ILE A 57 -11.55 -5.07 8.67
CA ILE A 57 -10.47 -5.90 8.11
C ILE A 57 -10.87 -6.50 6.76
N GLN A 58 -12.14 -6.88 6.59
CA GLN A 58 -12.62 -7.42 5.32
C GLN A 58 -12.62 -6.35 4.22
N HIS A 59 -13.00 -5.12 4.57
CA HIS A 59 -12.97 -3.98 3.66
C HIS A 59 -11.54 -3.71 3.19
N ALA A 60 -10.61 -3.45 4.10
CA ALA A 60 -9.21 -3.21 3.75
C ALA A 60 -8.63 -4.36 2.90
N ARG A 61 -8.88 -5.61 3.29
CA ARG A 61 -8.43 -6.77 2.48
C ARG A 61 -8.98 -6.78 1.05
N GLN A 62 -10.21 -6.35 0.84
CA GLN A 62 -10.81 -6.33 -0.49
C GLN A 62 -10.14 -5.27 -1.35
N ASP A 63 -9.88 -4.09 -0.78
CA ASP A 63 -9.21 -2.99 -1.46
C ASP A 63 -7.77 -3.37 -1.82
N GLU A 64 -7.04 -4.07 -0.93
CA GLU A 64 -5.70 -4.61 -1.23
C GLU A 64 -5.68 -5.55 -2.45
N LEU A 65 -6.71 -6.37 -2.63
CA LEU A 65 -6.82 -7.26 -3.80
C LEU A 65 -7.08 -6.45 -5.08
N GLU A 66 -7.78 -5.34 -4.97
CA GLU A 66 -8.04 -4.42 -6.08
C GLU A 66 -6.77 -3.62 -6.43
N HIS A 67 -6.03 -3.13 -5.44
CA HIS A 67 -4.72 -2.48 -5.60
C HIS A 67 -3.73 -3.44 -6.26
N LEU A 68 -3.63 -4.68 -5.77
CA LEU A 68 -2.79 -5.74 -6.37
C LEU A 68 -3.13 -5.93 -7.85
N GLN A 69 -4.41 -5.99 -8.19
CA GLN A 69 -4.86 -6.16 -9.57
C GLN A 69 -4.49 -4.93 -10.42
N ALA A 70 -4.66 -3.72 -9.89
CA ALA A 70 -4.33 -2.47 -10.56
C ALA A 70 -2.84 -2.38 -10.86
N PHE A 71 -1.97 -2.59 -9.85
CA PHE A 71 -0.52 -2.57 -10.03
C PHE A 71 -0.04 -3.69 -10.95
N THR A 72 -0.64 -4.88 -10.90
CA THR A 72 -0.32 -5.98 -11.82
C THR A 72 -0.63 -5.61 -13.28
N LYS A 73 -1.80 -4.99 -13.54
CA LYS A 73 -2.18 -4.49 -14.87
C LYS A 73 -1.21 -3.39 -15.33
N LEU A 74 -0.85 -2.47 -14.43
CA LEU A 74 0.10 -1.40 -14.71
C LEU A 74 1.49 -1.93 -15.07
N TYR A 75 2.02 -2.88 -14.29
CA TYR A 75 3.30 -3.51 -14.57
C TYR A 75 3.30 -4.23 -15.92
N ARG A 76 2.23 -4.99 -16.21
CA ARG A 76 2.09 -5.66 -17.51
C ARG A 76 1.99 -4.67 -18.66
N TYR A 77 1.31 -3.54 -18.48
CA TYR A 77 1.20 -2.50 -19.49
C TYR A 77 2.58 -1.98 -19.92
N TYR A 78 3.47 -1.69 -18.96
CA TYR A 78 4.80 -1.17 -19.27
C TYR A 78 5.84 -2.23 -19.67
N THR A 79 5.71 -3.46 -19.19
CA THR A 79 6.73 -4.51 -19.41
C THR A 79 6.34 -5.55 -20.45
N GLY A 80 5.05 -5.63 -20.80
CA GLY A 80 4.46 -6.70 -21.61
C GLY A 80 4.39 -8.05 -20.91
N LYS A 81 4.80 -8.16 -19.63
CA LYS A 81 4.95 -9.42 -18.91
C LYS A 81 4.11 -9.43 -17.63
N MET A 82 3.64 -10.61 -17.25
CA MET A 82 3.08 -10.79 -15.90
C MET A 82 4.22 -10.77 -14.87
N PRO A 83 4.03 -10.07 -13.73
CA PRO A 83 5.00 -10.11 -12.64
C PRO A 83 5.10 -11.55 -12.10
N GLN A 84 6.29 -11.95 -11.70
CA GLN A 84 6.53 -13.18 -10.95
C GLN A 84 7.03 -12.78 -9.58
N PHE A 85 6.30 -13.15 -8.53
CA PHE A 85 6.62 -12.74 -7.16
C PHE A 85 6.25 -13.83 -6.17
N THR A 86 6.83 -13.74 -4.98
CA THR A 86 6.52 -14.58 -3.82
C THR A 86 6.31 -13.68 -2.63
N ILE A 87 5.33 -14.01 -1.79
CA ILE A 87 5.08 -13.31 -0.53
C ILE A 87 5.63 -14.10 0.64
N ASN A 88 6.06 -13.39 1.69
CA ASN A 88 6.41 -13.99 2.96
C ASN A 88 5.31 -13.63 3.97
N PRO A 89 4.67 -14.61 4.63
CA PRO A 89 3.61 -14.32 5.59
C PRO A 89 4.08 -13.44 6.75
N VAL A 90 3.34 -12.37 7.03
CA VAL A 90 3.61 -11.47 8.15
C VAL A 90 3.45 -12.22 9.47
N GLN A 91 4.46 -12.14 10.33
CA GLN A 91 4.47 -12.79 11.64
C GLN A 91 4.19 -11.77 12.74
N TYR A 92 3.29 -12.10 13.67
CA TYR A 92 2.92 -11.25 14.78
C TYR A 92 2.57 -12.09 16.02
N SER A 93 2.81 -11.54 17.21
CA SER A 93 2.76 -12.30 18.47
C SER A 93 1.36 -12.40 19.11
N SER A 94 0.43 -11.54 18.71
CA SER A 94 -0.96 -11.51 19.18
C SER A 94 -1.83 -10.74 18.20
N TYR A 95 -3.15 -10.93 18.26
CA TYR A 95 -4.08 -10.19 17.41
C TYR A 95 -3.90 -8.67 17.52
N LYS A 96 -3.75 -8.13 18.75
CA LYS A 96 -3.49 -6.70 18.96
C LYS A 96 -2.16 -6.23 18.35
N ALA A 97 -1.11 -7.05 18.43
CA ALA A 97 0.15 -6.76 17.76
C ALA A 97 0.02 -6.79 16.23
N GLY A 98 -0.81 -7.69 15.70
CA GLY A 98 -1.15 -7.74 14.27
C GLY A 98 -1.89 -6.49 13.79
N ILE A 99 -2.91 -6.03 14.52
CA ILE A 99 -3.61 -4.78 14.20
C ILE A 99 -2.67 -3.57 14.24
N LEU A 100 -1.75 -3.51 15.22
CA LEU A 100 -0.74 -2.46 15.28
C LEU A 100 0.24 -2.51 14.11
N GLN A 101 0.59 -3.72 13.65
CA GLN A 101 1.47 -3.89 12.49
C GLN A 101 0.76 -3.43 11.21
N ALA A 102 -0.48 -3.87 10.99
CA ALA A 102 -1.31 -3.42 9.86
C ALA A 102 -1.39 -1.89 9.80
N LEU A 103 -1.76 -1.23 10.92
CA LEU A 103 -1.78 0.23 11.01
C LEU A 103 -0.46 0.90 10.55
N LYS A 104 0.69 0.36 10.95
CA LYS A 104 1.99 0.94 10.57
C LYS A 104 2.30 0.71 9.09
N ASP A 105 2.02 -0.48 8.61
CA ASP A 105 2.25 -0.86 7.22
C ASP A 105 1.42 0.04 6.28
N GLU A 106 0.16 0.33 6.63
CA GLU A 106 -0.71 1.25 5.89
C GLU A 106 -0.16 2.67 5.83
N LEU A 107 0.30 3.20 6.97
CA LEU A 107 0.92 4.53 7.01
C LEU A 107 2.19 4.59 6.15
N GLU A 108 3.01 3.54 6.19
CA GLU A 108 4.22 3.44 5.36
C GLU A 108 3.88 3.30 3.86
N ALA A 109 2.81 2.56 3.52
CA ALA A 109 2.32 2.41 2.15
C ALA A 109 1.81 3.74 1.59
N ALA A 110 0.98 4.47 2.34
CA ALA A 110 0.50 5.80 1.94
C ALA A 110 1.65 6.78 1.68
N GLU A 111 2.66 6.82 2.55
CA GLU A 111 3.85 7.66 2.35
C GLU A 111 4.64 7.25 1.10
N PHE A 112 4.85 5.96 0.91
CA PHE A 112 5.53 5.43 -0.27
C PHE A 112 4.79 5.77 -1.57
N TYR A 113 3.46 5.62 -1.60
CA TYR A 113 2.65 5.87 -2.79
C TYR A 113 2.59 7.37 -3.14
N ARG A 114 2.47 8.23 -2.14
CA ARG A 114 2.63 9.68 -2.30
C ARG A 114 3.98 10.01 -2.96
N ASP A 115 5.07 9.43 -2.46
CA ASP A 115 6.41 9.76 -2.95
C ASP A 115 6.62 9.32 -4.40
N VAL A 116 6.05 8.17 -4.80
CA VAL A 116 6.06 7.72 -6.21
C VAL A 116 5.23 8.66 -7.09
N GLN A 117 4.01 9.00 -6.67
CA GLN A 117 3.12 9.93 -7.39
C GLN A 117 3.78 11.31 -7.60
N LEU A 118 4.56 11.77 -6.62
CA LEU A 118 5.28 13.04 -6.66
C LEU A 118 6.69 12.95 -7.28
N SER A 119 7.06 11.80 -7.85
CA SER A 119 8.35 11.54 -8.50
C SER A 119 8.25 11.25 -10.00
N THR A 120 7.04 11.34 -10.58
CA THR A 120 6.78 11.09 -12.01
C THR A 120 5.77 12.08 -12.59
N THR A 121 5.83 12.29 -13.90
CA THR A 121 4.85 13.05 -14.69
C THR A 121 3.91 12.15 -15.50
N ASP A 122 4.12 10.83 -15.48
CA ASP A 122 3.23 9.88 -16.14
C ASP A 122 1.89 9.79 -15.40
N GLN A 123 0.81 10.22 -16.05
CA GLN A 123 -0.52 10.31 -15.44
C GLN A 123 -1.07 8.95 -15.03
N LEU A 124 -0.81 7.88 -15.79
CA LEU A 124 -1.32 6.55 -15.47
C LEU A 124 -0.68 6.02 -14.18
N ILE A 125 0.63 6.24 -14.02
CA ILE A 125 1.34 5.92 -12.78
C ILE A 125 0.78 6.79 -11.63
N LYS A 126 0.66 8.10 -11.84
CA LYS A 126 0.18 9.01 -10.79
C LYS A 126 -1.21 8.62 -10.27
N ASP A 127 -2.15 8.34 -11.15
CA ASP A 127 -3.53 8.02 -10.75
C ASP A 127 -3.63 6.64 -10.10
N THR A 128 -2.85 5.66 -10.58
CA THR A 128 -2.83 4.32 -9.96
C THR A 128 -2.29 4.36 -8.53
N PHE A 129 -1.21 5.12 -8.29
CA PHE A 129 -0.66 5.28 -6.95
C PHE A 129 -1.54 6.16 -6.05
N TYR A 130 -2.20 7.18 -6.60
CA TYR A 130 -3.13 8.01 -5.84
C TYR A 130 -4.35 7.23 -5.37
N PHE A 131 -4.89 6.37 -6.24
CA PHE A 131 -6.00 5.47 -5.92
C PHE A 131 -5.69 4.66 -4.64
N ALA A 132 -4.60 3.88 -4.65
CA ALA A 132 -4.22 3.09 -3.48
C ALA A 132 -3.88 3.96 -2.26
N MET A 133 -3.14 5.06 -2.45
CA MET A 133 -2.71 5.96 -1.36
C MET A 133 -3.85 6.48 -0.49
N VAL A 134 -4.99 6.82 -1.08
CA VAL A 134 -6.13 7.38 -0.32
C VAL A 134 -6.77 6.29 0.53
N ASP A 135 -6.91 5.09 -0.03
CA ASP A 135 -7.50 3.94 0.65
C ASP A 135 -6.59 3.49 1.81
N GLU A 136 -5.25 3.51 1.66
CA GLU A 136 -4.33 3.19 2.76
C GLU A 136 -4.47 4.15 3.97
N LEU A 137 -4.81 5.41 3.74
CA LEU A 137 -5.09 6.35 4.83
C LEU A 137 -6.42 6.05 5.53
N GLU A 138 -7.41 5.55 4.80
CA GLU A 138 -8.65 5.03 5.37
C GLU A 138 -8.37 3.76 6.18
N HIS A 139 -7.63 2.79 5.63
CA HIS A 139 -7.24 1.56 6.32
C HIS A 139 -6.48 1.85 7.60
N ALA A 140 -5.49 2.75 7.57
CA ALA A 140 -4.79 3.21 8.77
C ALA A 140 -5.77 3.76 9.82
N THR A 141 -6.76 4.54 9.41
CA THR A 141 -7.79 5.06 10.33
C THR A 141 -8.61 3.92 10.93
N GLN A 142 -9.04 2.95 10.11
CA GLN A 142 -9.79 1.78 10.53
C GLN A 142 -9.00 0.91 11.52
N PHE A 143 -7.76 0.52 11.20
CA PHE A 143 -6.91 -0.26 12.10
C PHE A 143 -6.57 0.49 13.39
N SER A 144 -6.41 1.81 13.35
CA SER A 144 -6.27 2.63 14.55
C SER A 144 -7.51 2.55 15.43
N THR A 145 -8.72 2.65 14.86
CA THR A 145 -9.97 2.44 15.61
C THR A 145 -10.00 1.06 16.26
N LEU A 146 -9.70 -0.01 15.51
CA LEU A 146 -9.67 -1.38 16.04
C LEU A 146 -8.60 -1.58 17.13
N TYR A 147 -7.46 -0.90 17.04
CA TYR A 147 -6.41 -1.03 18.04
C TYR A 147 -6.85 -0.51 19.42
N HIS A 148 -7.65 0.56 19.43
CA HIS A 148 -8.13 1.20 20.65
C HIS A 148 -9.36 0.53 21.28
N THR A 149 -9.97 -0.45 20.60
CA THR A 149 -11.05 -1.29 21.16
C THR A 149 -10.54 -2.58 21.81
N LEU A 150 -9.24 -2.91 21.65
CA LEU A 150 -8.59 -4.12 22.15
C LEU A 150 -7.91 -3.97 23.51
#